data_AF-A0A1B6FGR1-F1
#
_entry.id   AF-A0A1B6FGR1-F1
#
_cell.length_a   1.000
_cell.length_b   1.000
_cell.length_c   1.000
_cell.angle_alpha   90.00
_cell.angle_beta   90.00
_cell.angle_gamma   90.00
#
_symmetry.space_group_name_H-M   'P 1'
#
loop_
_entity.id
_entity.type
_entity.pdbx_description
1 polymer ?
#
loop_
_entity_poly.entity_id
_entity_poly.type
_entity_poly.pdbx_seq_one_letter_code
_entity_poly.pdbx_strand_id
1 'polypeptide(L)'
;MIDCIIKTKPNILFCDYFYNMDSTVFVNSDVLENIPKNLFCGLTCICKHNPNENCRQEWFSSAPKFTTVRVNTIITSAEKLMTIINQSITEESDKRGLKRPDVYQHAELPDCLVVAPWAGTDTQLTRYEREIIVDAACGAAVLRAANVFAPGVLGMMSSTQEGDWVSVYADSGRRCKRGLTVPFTDPGKVFVGNGIMRMSRSHLFLKDLHPKGVAVEIMLPASGVTAVEVPQPLGLLQNLPSIVCSHVVCPRPGDKVIDLCAAPGHKTTHLAALMGNTGVLVAL
;
A
#
# COMPACT_ATOMS: atom_id res chain seq x y z
N MET A 1 -13.96 -7.66 -7.80
CA MET A 1 -13.69 -6.43 -8.57
C MET A 1 -15.03 -5.74 -8.74
N ILE A 2 -15.32 -4.73 -7.92
CA ILE A 2 -16.53 -3.92 -8.09
C ILE A 2 -16.14 -2.73 -8.96
N ASP A 3 -16.74 -2.68 -10.15
CA ASP A 3 -16.94 -1.44 -10.88
C ASP A 3 -17.52 -0.38 -9.95
N CYS A 4 -16.76 0.67 -9.71
CA CYS A 4 -17.33 1.98 -9.48
C CYS A 4 -16.57 2.99 -10.34
N ILE A 5 -16.57 2.75 -11.65
CA ILE A 5 -16.76 3.86 -12.56
C ILE A 5 -18.26 4.16 -12.48
N ILE A 6 -18.64 5.05 -11.57
CA ILE A 6 -20.00 5.60 -11.58
C ILE A 6 -20.09 6.46 -12.85
N LYS A 7 -20.63 5.91 -13.94
CA LYS A 7 -21.07 6.69 -15.09
C LYS A 7 -22.32 7.49 -14.69
N THR A 8 -22.13 8.62 -14.03
CA THR A 8 -23.20 9.62 -13.87
C THR A 8 -23.07 10.68 -14.94
N LYS A 9 -23.94 10.61 -15.95
CA LYS A 9 -24.07 11.55 -17.09
C LYS A 9 -22.80 11.65 -17.98
N PRO A 10 -22.91 12.12 -19.24
CA PRO A 10 -21.82 12.02 -20.22
C PRO A 10 -20.50 12.74 -19.91
N ASN A 11 -20.32 13.38 -18.75
CA ASN A 11 -19.21 14.31 -18.50
C ASN A 11 -18.47 14.12 -17.16
N ILE A 12 -18.64 13.01 -16.43
CA ILE A 12 -17.97 12.82 -15.12
C ILE A 12 -17.49 11.38 -14.97
N LEU A 13 -16.19 11.21 -14.67
CA LEU A 13 -15.58 9.94 -14.30
C LEU A 13 -15.17 10.00 -12.82
N PHE A 14 -15.74 9.15 -11.97
CA PHE A 14 -15.29 8.96 -10.59
C PHE A 14 -14.25 7.83 -10.55
N CYS A 15 -13.12 8.07 -9.88
CA CYS A 15 -12.13 7.02 -9.59
C CYS A 15 -11.73 7.11 -8.11
N ASP A 16 -12.63 6.69 -7.23
CA ASP A 16 -12.36 6.55 -5.80
C ASP A 16 -12.13 5.09 -5.44
N TYR A 17 -11.04 4.79 -4.72
CA TYR A 17 -11.04 3.65 -3.80
C TYR A 17 -10.28 3.99 -2.52
N PHE A 18 -11.06 3.99 -1.43
CA PHE A 18 -10.75 4.39 -0.06
C PHE A 18 -9.67 3.53 0.61
N TYR A 19 -8.63 4.20 1.12
CA TYR A 19 -8.21 4.15 2.53
C TYR A 19 -7.43 5.45 2.79
N ASN A 20 -8.16 6.48 3.24
CA ASN A 20 -7.78 7.89 3.43
C ASN A 20 -7.51 8.74 2.18
N MET A 21 -8.32 9.80 2.08
CA MET A 21 -8.30 10.98 1.20
C MET A 21 -9.10 10.91 -0.11
N ASP A 22 -10.04 11.85 -0.19
CA ASP A 22 -10.93 12.21 -1.29
C ASP A 22 -10.10 12.77 -2.46
N SER A 23 -10.12 12.15 -3.64
CA SER A 23 -9.56 12.78 -4.84
C SER A 23 -10.49 12.56 -6.03
N THR A 24 -11.46 13.46 -6.24
CA THR A 24 -12.28 13.47 -7.45
C THR A 24 -11.56 14.25 -8.56
N VAL A 25 -11.31 13.59 -9.71
CA VAL A 25 -10.72 14.23 -10.90
C VAL A 25 -11.81 14.41 -11.96
N PHE A 26 -12.02 15.65 -12.41
CA PHE A 26 -12.96 15.96 -13.49
C PHE A 26 -12.23 15.92 -14.84
N VAL A 27 -12.75 15.12 -15.79
CA VAL A 27 -12.18 14.98 -17.14
C VAL A 27 -13.22 15.43 -18.18
N ASN A 28 -12.82 16.24 -19.15
CA ASN A 28 -13.69 16.76 -20.22
C ASN A 28 -14.09 15.63 -21.22
N SER A 29 -15.27 15.72 -21.83
CA SER A 29 -15.83 14.69 -22.75
C SER A 29 -14.90 14.34 -23.91
N ASP A 30 -14.20 15.34 -24.44
CA ASP A 30 -13.33 15.20 -25.62
C ASP A 30 -12.05 14.38 -25.31
N VAL A 31 -11.69 14.26 -24.02
CA VAL A 31 -10.57 13.43 -23.56
C VAL A 31 -10.97 11.96 -23.50
N LEU A 32 -12.23 11.65 -23.16
CA LEU A 32 -12.74 10.28 -23.09
C LEU A 32 -12.71 9.56 -24.45
N GLU A 33 -12.88 10.31 -25.55
CA GLU A 33 -12.82 9.78 -26.92
C GLU A 33 -11.38 9.48 -27.39
N ASN A 34 -10.38 10.06 -26.72
CA ASN A 34 -8.95 9.93 -27.08
C ASN A 34 -8.17 8.96 -26.18
N ILE A 35 -8.81 8.37 -25.16
CA ILE A 35 -8.20 7.28 -24.39
C ILE A 35 -8.00 6.10 -25.35
N PRO A 36 -6.78 5.53 -25.45
CA PRO A 36 -6.53 4.37 -26.28
C PRO A 36 -7.58 3.29 -25.99
N LYS A 37 -8.29 2.81 -27.02
CA LYS A 37 -9.32 1.76 -26.84
C LYS A 37 -8.75 0.51 -26.17
N ASN A 38 -7.45 0.30 -26.24
CA ASN A 38 -6.66 -0.72 -25.56
C ASN A 38 -6.55 -0.53 -24.04
N LEU A 39 -6.61 0.71 -23.51
CA LEU A 39 -6.77 0.97 -22.07
C LEU A 39 -8.20 0.61 -21.59
N PHE A 40 -9.18 0.66 -22.51
CA PHE A 40 -10.55 0.17 -22.30
C PHE A 40 -10.71 -1.34 -22.63
N CYS A 41 -9.85 -1.91 -23.47
CA CYS A 41 -9.90 -3.29 -23.95
C CYS A 41 -9.19 -4.22 -22.95
N GLY A 42 -9.81 -4.35 -21.78
CA GLY A 42 -9.29 -5.12 -20.66
C GLY A 42 -10.12 -4.92 -19.39
N LEU A 43 -10.88 -3.82 -19.31
CA LEU A 43 -11.88 -3.56 -18.27
C LEU A 43 -13.22 -4.27 -18.56
N THR A 44 -13.16 -5.55 -18.93
CA THR A 44 -14.26 -6.49 -18.71
C THR A 44 -13.84 -7.40 -17.58
N CYS A 45 -14.10 -6.98 -16.34
CA CYS A 45 -14.03 -7.92 -15.24
C CYS A 45 -15.29 -8.79 -15.26
N ILE A 46 -15.18 -9.96 -15.90
CA ILE A 46 -16.07 -11.06 -15.60
C ILE A 46 -15.75 -11.46 -14.16
N CYS A 47 -16.56 -11.01 -13.21
CA CYS A 47 -16.64 -11.65 -11.91
C CYS A 47 -16.98 -13.13 -12.17
N LYS A 48 -15.98 -14.01 -12.19
CA LYS A 48 -16.17 -15.46 -12.20
C LYS A 48 -16.78 -15.99 -10.90
N HIS A 49 -17.23 -15.12 -9.99
CA HIS A 49 -17.66 -15.50 -8.64
C HIS A 49 -19.09 -15.05 -8.38
N ASN A 50 -19.82 -16.00 -7.81
CA ASN A 50 -21.24 -15.96 -7.52
C ASN A 50 -21.57 -14.74 -6.64
N PRO A 51 -22.53 -13.89 -7.01
CA PRO A 51 -22.89 -12.68 -6.26
C PRO A 51 -23.53 -12.93 -4.88
N ASN A 52 -23.82 -14.19 -4.54
CA ASN A 52 -24.38 -14.58 -3.25
C ASN A 52 -23.27 -14.96 -2.26
N GLU A 53 -23.19 -14.18 -1.18
CA GLU A 53 -22.59 -14.46 0.14
C GLU A 53 -21.05 -14.34 0.33
N ASN A 54 -20.67 -13.61 1.39
CA ASN A 54 -19.37 -13.45 2.08
C ASN A 54 -18.11 -13.01 1.31
N CYS A 55 -18.03 -13.18 0.00
CA CYS A 55 -16.80 -12.92 -0.78
C CYS A 55 -16.36 -11.43 -0.77
N ARG A 56 -17.30 -10.47 -0.67
CA ARG A 56 -16.96 -9.03 -0.65
C ARG A 56 -16.24 -8.62 0.63
N GLN A 57 -16.70 -9.11 1.78
CA GLN A 57 -16.11 -8.74 3.08
C GLN A 57 -14.72 -9.32 3.25
N GLU A 58 -14.50 -10.57 2.84
CA GLU A 58 -13.18 -11.20 2.81
C GLU A 58 -12.21 -10.44 1.91
N TRP A 59 -12.67 -10.00 0.73
CA TRP A 59 -11.85 -9.21 -0.19
C TRP A 59 -11.44 -7.86 0.39
N PHE A 60 -12.37 -7.09 0.97
CA PHE A 60 -12.06 -5.79 1.62
C PHE A 60 -11.18 -5.93 2.86
N SER A 61 -11.16 -7.11 3.48
CA SER A 61 -10.34 -7.42 4.64
C SER A 61 -8.97 -7.98 4.27
N SER A 62 -8.70 -8.20 2.99
CA SER A 62 -7.42 -8.70 2.47
C SER A 62 -6.58 -7.57 1.86
N ALA A 63 -5.26 -7.63 2.04
CA ALA A 63 -4.36 -6.70 1.38
C ALA A 63 -4.15 -7.07 -0.10
N PRO A 64 -4.03 -6.09 -1.01
CA PRO A 64 -3.59 -6.36 -2.37
C PRO A 64 -2.23 -7.07 -2.37
N LYS A 65 -2.13 -8.23 -3.03
CA LYS A 65 -0.91 -9.04 -3.04
C LYS A 65 0.26 -8.39 -3.80
N PHE A 66 -0.04 -7.51 -4.75
CA PHE A 66 0.96 -6.85 -5.59
C PHE A 66 1.20 -5.42 -5.13
N THR A 67 2.47 -5.03 -5.05
CA THR A 67 2.89 -3.67 -4.76
C THR A 67 3.18 -2.94 -6.07
N THR A 68 2.66 -1.73 -6.22
CA THR A 68 2.92 -0.90 -7.41
C THR A 68 3.73 0.35 -7.07
N VAL A 69 4.69 0.64 -7.93
CA VAL A 69 5.58 1.80 -7.83
C VAL A 69 5.39 2.65 -9.06
N ARG A 70 5.03 3.93 -8.87
CA ARG A 70 5.07 4.93 -9.91
C ARG A 70 6.50 5.44 -10.08
N VAL A 71 7.02 5.38 -11.30
CA VAL A 71 8.33 5.91 -11.68
C VAL A 71 8.22 7.43 -11.86
N ASN A 72 9.19 8.18 -11.35
CA ASN A 72 9.33 9.58 -11.69
C ASN A 72 10.10 9.73 -13.00
N THR A 73 9.36 9.72 -14.12
CA THR A 73 9.91 9.75 -15.48
C THR A 73 10.65 11.03 -15.85
N ILE A 74 10.49 12.11 -15.06
CA ILE A 74 11.28 13.34 -15.21
C ILE A 74 12.74 13.13 -14.79
N ILE A 75 12.99 12.21 -13.84
CA ILE A 75 14.30 12.04 -13.19
C ILE A 75 14.97 10.72 -13.62
N THR A 76 14.20 9.65 -13.80
CA THR A 76 14.75 8.32 -14.08
C THR A 76 13.88 7.53 -15.06
N SER A 77 14.42 6.43 -15.60
CA SER A 77 13.66 5.46 -16.39
C SER A 77 13.13 4.32 -15.51
N ALA A 78 12.06 3.66 -15.98
CA ALA A 78 11.51 2.47 -15.34
C ALA A 78 12.56 1.37 -15.17
N GLU A 79 13.40 1.16 -16.19
CA GLU A 79 14.51 0.20 -16.16
C GLU A 79 15.51 0.48 -15.04
N LYS A 80 15.97 1.73 -14.91
CA LYS A 80 16.93 2.13 -13.87
C LYS A 80 16.35 1.92 -12.47
N LEU A 81 15.11 2.35 -12.24
CA LEU A 81 14.46 2.16 -10.94
C LEU A 81 14.19 0.69 -10.65
N MET A 82 13.79 -0.09 -11.66
CA MET A 82 13.59 -1.53 -11.54
C MET A 82 14.87 -2.26 -11.14
N THR A 83 16.03 -1.87 -11.67
CA THR A 83 17.34 -2.43 -11.26
C THR A 83 17.62 -2.17 -9.79
N ILE A 84 17.39 -0.94 -9.32
CA ILE A 84 17.58 -0.56 -7.90
C ILE A 84 16.66 -1.38 -6.99
N ILE A 85 15.37 -1.47 -7.34
CA ILE A 85 14.39 -2.25 -6.58
C ILE A 85 14.77 -3.73 -6.56
N ASN A 86 15.16 -4.29 -7.71
CA ASN A 86 15.59 -5.69 -7.80
C ASN A 86 16.81 -5.97 -6.92
N GLN A 87 17.77 -5.06 -6.84
CA GLN A 87 18.94 -5.21 -5.98
C GLN A 87 18.52 -5.27 -4.50
N SER A 88 17.73 -4.30 -4.03
CA SER A 88 17.23 -4.26 -2.65
C SER A 88 16.42 -5.50 -2.29
N ILE A 89 15.52 -5.95 -3.19
CA ILE A 89 14.73 -7.16 -2.97
C ILE A 89 15.60 -8.41 -2.94
N THR A 90 16.67 -8.48 -3.74
CA THR A 90 17.61 -9.61 -3.73
C THR A 90 18.33 -9.69 -2.38
N GLU A 91 18.83 -8.57 -1.88
CA GLU A 91 19.47 -8.49 -0.55
C GLU A 91 18.49 -8.93 0.57
N GLU A 92 17.23 -8.51 0.51
CA GLU A 92 16.20 -8.95 1.46
C GLU A 92 15.85 -10.44 1.30
N SER A 93 15.84 -10.96 0.08
CA SER A 93 15.62 -12.37 -0.22
C SER A 93 16.68 -13.24 0.46
N ASP A 94 17.95 -12.85 0.32
CA ASP A 94 19.10 -13.56 0.88
C ASP A 94 19.10 -13.52 2.41
N LYS A 95 18.82 -12.35 3.00
CA LYS A 95 18.68 -12.20 4.47
C LYS A 95 17.57 -13.08 5.04
N ARG A 96 16.47 -13.24 4.31
CA ARG A 96 15.28 -13.97 4.76
C ARG A 96 15.29 -15.44 4.35
N GLY A 97 16.21 -15.86 3.49
CA GLY A 97 16.22 -17.21 2.91
C GLY A 97 14.96 -17.50 2.08
N LEU A 98 14.33 -16.46 1.52
CA LEU A 98 13.11 -16.59 0.71
C LEU A 98 13.46 -16.60 -0.78
N LYS A 99 12.54 -17.10 -1.61
CA LYS A 99 12.66 -16.97 -3.06
C LYS A 99 12.29 -15.54 -3.45
N ARG A 100 13.16 -14.91 -4.23
CA ARG A 100 12.99 -13.54 -4.72
C ARG A 100 11.67 -13.39 -5.50
N PRO A 101 10.85 -12.37 -5.22
CA PRO A 101 9.67 -12.06 -6.01
C PRO A 101 10.06 -11.46 -7.37
N ASP A 102 9.14 -11.58 -8.33
CA ASP A 102 9.29 -10.97 -9.64
C ASP A 102 9.00 -9.46 -9.56
N VAL A 103 9.81 -8.69 -10.29
CA VAL A 103 9.63 -7.25 -10.50
C VAL A 103 9.59 -7.01 -12.00
N TYR A 104 8.53 -6.36 -12.47
CA TYR A 104 8.33 -6.11 -13.89
C TYR A 104 7.64 -4.77 -14.13
N GLN A 105 7.82 -4.21 -15.32
CA GLN A 105 7.09 -3.04 -15.78
C GLN A 105 5.70 -3.44 -16.28
N HIS A 106 4.68 -2.66 -15.95
CA HIS A 106 3.31 -2.89 -16.42
C HIS A 106 3.23 -2.75 -17.94
N ALA A 107 2.54 -3.67 -18.61
CA ALA A 107 2.51 -3.74 -20.08
C ALA A 107 1.94 -2.49 -20.76
N GLU A 108 0.95 -1.85 -20.14
CA GLU A 108 0.26 -0.68 -20.69
C GLU A 108 0.64 0.65 -20.03
N LEU A 109 1.32 0.61 -18.88
CA LEU A 109 1.61 1.80 -18.07
C LEU A 109 3.13 1.94 -17.94
N PRO A 110 3.79 2.73 -18.81
CA PRO A 110 5.24 2.75 -18.91
C PRO A 110 5.93 3.32 -17.67
N ASP A 111 5.22 4.02 -16.81
CA ASP A 111 5.69 4.58 -15.54
C ASP A 111 5.22 3.78 -14.32
N CYS A 112 4.77 2.54 -14.49
CA CYS A 112 4.33 1.67 -13.41
C CYS A 112 5.21 0.41 -13.34
N LEU A 113 5.91 0.23 -12.23
CA LEU A 113 6.54 -1.04 -11.87
C LEU A 113 5.62 -1.82 -10.93
N VAL A 114 5.61 -3.14 -11.09
CA VAL A 114 4.82 -4.08 -10.29
C VAL A 114 5.78 -5.05 -9.61
N VAL A 115 5.58 -5.24 -8.32
CA VAL A 115 6.34 -6.17 -7.49
C VAL A 115 5.37 -7.26 -7.00
N ALA A 116 5.70 -8.50 -7.32
CA ALA A 116 4.95 -9.67 -6.88
C ALA A 116 5.10 -9.90 -5.36
N PRO A 117 4.15 -10.61 -4.72
CA PRO A 117 4.32 -11.06 -3.33
C PRO A 117 5.50 -12.04 -3.22
N TRP A 118 6.02 -12.22 -2.00
CA TRP A 118 7.02 -13.23 -1.71
C TRP A 118 6.50 -14.63 -2.11
N ALA A 119 7.28 -15.36 -2.90
CA ALA A 119 6.91 -16.71 -3.31
C ALA A 119 6.86 -17.66 -2.10
N GLY A 120 5.86 -18.55 -2.05
CA GLY A 120 5.72 -19.55 -0.97
C GLY A 120 5.03 -19.04 0.31
N THR A 121 4.47 -17.83 0.31
CA THR A 121 3.78 -17.24 1.46
C THR A 121 2.32 -17.66 1.66
N ASP A 122 1.77 -18.55 0.83
CA ASP A 122 0.50 -19.24 1.14
C ASP A 122 0.68 -20.29 2.28
N THR A 123 1.84 -20.34 2.92
CA THR A 123 2.12 -21.18 4.10
C THR A 123 1.61 -20.52 5.38
N GLN A 124 0.96 -21.30 6.24
CA GLN A 124 0.54 -20.82 7.56
C GLN A 124 1.76 -20.40 8.38
N LEU A 125 1.88 -19.11 8.65
CA LEU A 125 2.97 -18.56 9.46
C LEU A 125 2.85 -19.05 10.92
N THR A 126 3.98 -19.52 11.48
CA THR A 126 4.10 -19.89 12.90
C THR A 126 3.60 -18.77 13.80
N ARG A 127 2.78 -19.11 14.80
CA ARG A 127 2.36 -18.18 15.84
C ARG A 127 3.34 -18.29 17.01
N TYR A 128 3.99 -17.19 17.34
CA TYR A 128 4.83 -17.09 18.54
C TYR A 128 3.97 -16.76 19.74
N GLU A 129 4.35 -17.29 20.90
CA GLU A 129 3.68 -16.99 22.16
C GLU A 129 3.76 -15.49 22.47
N ARG A 130 4.89 -14.85 22.14
CA ARG A 130 5.17 -13.42 22.36
C ARG A 130 4.32 -12.55 21.43
N GLU A 131 3.20 -12.07 21.94
CA GLU A 131 2.25 -11.23 21.19
C GLU A 131 2.51 -9.73 21.35
N ILE A 132 2.42 -9.01 20.24
CA ILE A 132 2.33 -7.55 20.17
C ILE A 132 0.96 -7.17 19.62
N ILE A 133 0.24 -6.29 20.31
CA ILE A 133 -1.07 -5.79 19.88
C ILE A 133 -0.91 -4.38 19.35
N VAL A 134 -1.38 -4.14 18.13
CA VAL A 134 -1.38 -2.84 17.46
C VAL A 134 -2.80 -2.38 17.15
N ASP A 135 -2.97 -1.09 16.88
CA ASP A 135 -4.25 -0.58 16.40
C ASP A 135 -4.60 -1.09 14.99
N ALA A 136 -5.86 -0.99 14.60
CA ALA A 136 -6.35 -1.49 13.32
C ALA A 136 -5.66 -0.83 12.09
N ALA A 137 -5.32 0.46 12.17
CA ALA A 137 -4.71 1.17 11.05
C ALA A 137 -3.25 0.73 10.86
N CYS A 138 -2.51 0.57 11.96
CA CYS A 138 -1.19 -0.03 12.00
C CYS A 138 -1.23 -1.47 11.46
N GLY A 139 -2.22 -2.27 11.88
CA GLY A 139 -2.44 -3.62 11.36
C GLY A 139 -2.60 -3.66 9.83
N ALA A 140 -3.42 -2.79 9.27
CA ALA A 140 -3.60 -2.66 7.82
C ALA A 140 -2.31 -2.21 7.11
N ALA A 141 -1.49 -1.37 7.74
CA ALA A 141 -0.18 -1.00 7.21
C ALA A 141 0.82 -2.17 7.23
N VAL A 142 0.82 -2.98 8.30
CA VAL A 142 1.65 -4.20 8.40
C VAL A 142 1.27 -5.22 7.33
N LEU A 143 -0.03 -5.38 7.04
CA LEU A 143 -0.49 -6.20 5.91
C LEU A 143 -0.03 -5.66 4.54
N ARG A 144 0.39 -4.40 4.46
CA ARG A 144 1.07 -3.81 3.29
C ARG A 144 2.59 -3.75 3.46
N ALA A 145 3.13 -4.64 4.31
CA ALA A 145 4.55 -4.83 4.59
C ALA A 145 5.25 -3.64 5.29
N ALA A 146 4.50 -2.77 5.97
CA ALA A 146 5.10 -1.74 6.82
C ALA A 146 5.62 -2.32 8.14
N ASN A 147 6.68 -1.71 8.68
CA ASN A 147 7.10 -1.95 10.06
C ASN A 147 6.08 -1.40 11.06
N VAL A 148 6.09 -1.95 12.29
CA VAL A 148 5.30 -1.39 13.39
C VAL A 148 6.10 -0.27 14.02
N PHE A 149 5.53 0.94 14.02
CA PHE A 149 6.11 2.09 14.70
C PHE A 149 5.53 2.23 16.11
N ALA A 150 6.33 2.79 17.03
CA ALA A 150 5.98 2.91 18.44
C ALA A 150 4.57 3.48 18.73
N PRO A 151 4.07 4.51 18.04
CA PRO A 151 2.73 5.04 18.30
C PRO A 151 1.60 4.05 18.04
N GLY A 152 1.80 3.08 17.14
CA GLY A 152 0.79 2.07 16.79
C GLY A 152 0.72 0.90 17.76
N VAL A 153 1.66 0.78 18.71
CA VAL A 153 1.69 -0.32 19.70
C VAL A 153 0.73 -0.03 20.84
N LEU A 154 -0.27 -0.90 21.01
CA LEU A 154 -1.24 -0.84 22.09
C LEU A 154 -0.82 -1.70 23.29
N GLY A 155 -0.32 -2.91 23.03
CA GLY A 155 0.00 -3.86 24.09
C GLY A 155 1.18 -4.75 23.71
N MET A 156 1.89 -5.25 24.72
CA MET A 156 2.94 -6.25 24.55
C MET A 156 3.04 -7.10 25.80
N MET A 157 3.26 -8.40 25.62
CA MET A 157 3.42 -9.29 26.78
C MET A 157 4.62 -8.91 27.65
N SER A 158 4.47 -9.02 28.97
CA SER A 158 5.52 -8.65 29.93
C SER A 158 6.82 -9.43 29.79
N SER A 159 6.77 -10.62 29.19
CA SER A 159 7.93 -11.47 28.93
C SER A 159 8.72 -11.09 27.67
N THR A 160 8.25 -10.12 26.88
CA THR A 160 8.86 -9.77 25.59
C THR A 160 10.02 -8.79 25.76
N GLN A 161 11.14 -9.08 25.10
CA GLN A 161 12.38 -8.31 25.13
C GLN A 161 12.80 -7.88 23.72
N GLU A 162 13.72 -6.92 23.61
CA GLU A 162 14.32 -6.54 22.33
C GLU A 162 15.09 -7.72 21.72
N GLY A 163 14.98 -7.90 20.40
CA GLY A 163 15.56 -9.02 19.67
C GLY A 163 14.67 -10.27 19.60
N ASP A 164 13.58 -10.31 20.37
CA ASP A 164 12.65 -11.44 20.34
C ASP A 164 11.89 -11.53 19.02
N TRP A 165 11.68 -12.75 18.53
CA TRP A 165 10.65 -13.05 17.53
C TRP A 165 9.27 -12.94 18.17
N VAL A 166 8.38 -12.19 17.51
CA VAL A 166 7.04 -11.89 17.99
C VAL A 166 5.99 -12.09 16.90
N SER A 167 4.77 -12.40 17.34
CA SER A 167 3.57 -12.37 16.49
C SER A 167 2.81 -11.08 16.74
N VAL A 168 2.53 -10.35 15.65
CA VAL A 168 1.82 -9.07 15.68
C VAL A 168 0.36 -9.30 15.36
N TYR A 169 -0.52 -8.71 16.18
CA TYR A 169 -1.96 -8.76 16.00
C TYR A 169 -2.55 -7.36 15.99
N ALA A 170 -3.49 -7.12 15.10
CA ALA A 170 -4.30 -5.91 15.05
C ALA A 170 -5.55 -6.08 15.92
N ASP A 171 -5.84 -5.05 16.72
CA ASP A 171 -7.11 -4.90 17.41
C ASP A 171 -8.14 -4.21 16.49
N SER A 172 -8.83 -5.02 15.69
CA SER A 172 -9.92 -4.55 14.81
C SER A 172 -11.14 -4.10 15.62
N GLY A 173 -11.32 -4.68 16.82
CA GLY A 173 -12.43 -4.36 17.71
C GLY A 173 -12.29 -3.04 18.47
N ARG A 174 -11.09 -2.43 18.50
CA ARG A 174 -10.74 -1.23 19.28
C ARG A 174 -11.03 -1.40 20.77
N ARG A 175 -10.77 -2.60 21.32
CA ARG A 175 -11.04 -2.97 22.72
C ARG A 175 -9.77 -3.13 23.57
N CYS A 176 -8.60 -3.21 22.94
CA CYS A 176 -7.31 -3.27 23.62
C CYS A 176 -7.00 -1.93 24.30
N LYS A 177 -6.64 -1.99 25.58
CA LYS A 177 -6.19 -0.81 26.32
C LYS A 177 -4.68 -0.64 26.17
N ARG A 178 -4.26 0.61 25.97
CA ARG A 178 -2.82 0.94 25.86
C ARG A 178 -2.07 0.50 27.12
N GLY A 179 -0.97 -0.20 26.94
CA GLY A 179 -0.12 -0.75 27.99
C GLY A 179 -0.48 -2.17 28.44
N LEU A 180 -1.41 -2.87 27.78
CA LEU A 180 -1.75 -4.27 28.09
C LEU A 180 -0.48 -5.15 28.17
N THR A 181 -0.39 -6.00 29.19
CA THR A 181 0.77 -6.88 29.50
C THR A 181 0.47 -8.37 29.37
N VAL A 182 -0.80 -8.73 29.22
CA VAL A 182 -1.30 -10.10 29.22
C VAL A 182 -1.81 -10.46 27.82
N PRO A 183 -2.00 -11.75 27.51
CA PRO A 183 -2.60 -12.16 26.24
C PRO A 183 -3.91 -11.42 25.98
N PHE A 184 -4.05 -10.87 24.77
CA PHE A 184 -5.28 -10.23 24.35
C PHE A 184 -6.23 -11.29 23.78
N THR A 185 -7.37 -11.49 24.42
CA THR A 185 -8.39 -12.45 23.97
C THR A 185 -9.61 -11.68 23.52
N ASP A 186 -9.81 -11.62 22.21
CA ASP A 186 -10.86 -10.81 21.62
C ASP A 186 -11.25 -11.33 20.22
N PRO A 187 -12.54 -11.36 19.85
CA PRO A 187 -12.96 -11.79 18.50
C PRO A 187 -12.41 -10.92 17.36
N GLY A 188 -12.06 -9.66 17.64
CA GLY A 188 -11.48 -8.71 16.70
C GLY A 188 -9.95 -8.73 16.67
N LYS A 189 -9.29 -9.67 17.36
CA LYS A 189 -7.84 -9.87 17.30
C LYS A 189 -7.47 -10.57 16.00
N VAL A 190 -6.82 -9.85 15.10
CA VAL A 190 -6.43 -10.36 13.77
C VAL A 190 -4.93 -10.47 13.68
N PHE A 191 -4.39 -11.63 13.33
CA PHE A 191 -2.96 -11.78 13.08
C PHE A 191 -2.55 -11.06 11.80
N VAL A 192 -1.48 -10.27 11.85
CA VAL A 192 -1.02 -9.46 10.70
C VAL A 192 0.41 -9.76 10.24
N GLY A 193 1.21 -10.46 11.06
CA GLY A 193 2.55 -10.89 10.65
C GLY A 193 3.46 -11.25 11.80
N ASN A 194 4.66 -11.71 11.47
CA ASN A 194 5.74 -11.94 12.41
C ASN A 194 6.87 -10.94 12.18
N GLY A 195 7.56 -10.60 13.27
CA GLY A 195 8.67 -9.67 13.23
C GLY A 195 9.61 -9.81 14.41
N ILE A 196 10.59 -8.92 14.46
CA ILE A 196 11.58 -8.87 15.54
C ILE A 196 11.35 -7.60 16.35
N MET A 197 11.28 -7.75 17.68
CA MET A 197 11.12 -6.62 18.59
C MET A 197 12.37 -5.72 18.56
N ARG A 198 12.16 -4.41 18.39
CA ARG A 198 13.23 -3.40 18.33
C ARG A 198 13.16 -2.35 19.43
N MET A 199 12.14 -2.41 20.28
CA MET A 199 11.99 -1.51 21.43
C MET A 199 11.59 -2.25 22.69
N SER A 200 12.11 -1.79 23.82
CA SER A 200 11.70 -2.28 25.14
C SER A 200 10.35 -1.71 25.56
N ARG A 201 9.70 -2.40 26.49
CA ARG A 201 8.43 -1.96 27.09
C ARG A 201 8.54 -0.60 27.78
N SER A 202 9.64 -0.38 28.50
CA SER A 202 9.91 0.89 29.17
C SER A 202 9.93 2.03 28.17
N HIS A 203 10.59 1.86 27.03
CA HIS A 203 10.63 2.87 25.98
C HIS A 203 9.25 3.16 25.37
N LEU A 204 8.40 2.15 25.23
CA LEU A 204 7.07 2.29 24.62
C LEU A 204 6.00 2.91 25.53
N PHE A 205 6.07 2.65 26.85
CA PHE A 205 4.96 2.92 27.77
C PHE A 205 5.32 3.70 29.04
N LEU A 206 6.60 4.03 29.31
CA LEU A 206 6.91 4.95 30.41
C LEU A 206 6.22 6.31 30.16
N LYS A 207 5.77 6.93 31.24
CA LYS A 207 5.12 8.25 31.20
C LYS A 207 6.07 9.30 30.60
N ASP A 208 5.47 10.28 29.93
CA ASP A 208 6.14 11.43 29.32
C ASP A 208 7.09 11.12 28.15
N LEU A 209 7.25 9.85 27.78
CA LEU A 209 7.87 9.46 26.53
C LEU A 209 6.88 9.61 25.37
N HIS A 210 7.36 10.22 24.28
CA HIS A 210 6.70 10.24 22.98
C HIS A 210 7.51 9.38 22.01
N PRO A 211 7.50 8.03 22.19
CA PRO A 211 8.41 7.16 21.46
C PRO A 211 8.11 7.23 19.96
N LYS A 212 9.19 7.27 19.18
CA LYS A 212 9.17 7.34 17.72
C LYS A 212 10.16 6.31 17.18
N GLY A 213 9.92 5.85 15.96
CA GLY A 213 10.74 4.83 15.31
C GLY A 213 10.11 3.45 15.36
N VAL A 214 10.86 2.46 14.86
CA VAL A 214 10.40 1.10 14.65
C VAL A 214 10.38 0.34 15.97
N ALA A 215 9.21 -0.10 16.40
CA ALA A 215 9.01 -0.96 17.57
C ALA A 215 9.09 -2.45 17.22
N VAL A 216 8.59 -2.83 16.04
CA VAL A 216 8.74 -4.19 15.50
C VAL A 216 9.14 -4.08 14.03
N GLU A 217 10.27 -4.69 13.69
CA GLU A 217 10.70 -4.88 12.31
C GLU A 217 9.96 -6.10 11.73
N ILE A 218 9.12 -5.88 10.72
CA ILE A 218 8.27 -6.94 10.16
C ILE A 218 9.07 -7.77 9.16
N MET A 219 9.23 -9.05 9.47
CA MET A 219 9.97 -10.00 8.64
C MET A 219 9.05 -10.76 7.69
N LEU A 220 7.85 -11.12 8.17
CA LEU A 220 6.89 -11.94 7.44
C LEU A 220 5.47 -11.40 7.63
N PRO A 221 4.99 -10.49 6.76
CA PRO A 221 3.60 -10.04 6.81
C PRO A 221 2.66 -11.20 6.43
N ALA A 222 1.51 -11.31 7.10
CA ALA A 222 0.54 -12.38 6.88
C ALA A 222 -0.07 -12.38 5.47
N SER A 223 -0.01 -11.23 4.78
CA SER A 223 -0.47 -11.07 3.40
C SER A 223 0.52 -11.56 2.34
N GLY A 224 1.77 -11.82 2.72
CA GLY A 224 2.86 -12.14 1.79
C GLY A 224 3.34 -10.96 0.94
N VAL A 225 2.82 -9.75 1.17
CA VAL A 225 3.21 -8.55 0.42
C VAL A 225 4.69 -8.25 0.60
N THR A 226 5.36 -7.88 -0.49
CA THR A 226 6.77 -7.52 -0.49
C THR A 226 6.94 -6.06 -0.05
N ALA A 227 7.75 -5.84 0.99
CA ALA A 227 8.20 -4.50 1.37
C ALA A 227 9.17 -3.99 0.30
N VAL A 228 8.93 -2.79 -0.22
CA VAL A 228 9.75 -2.18 -1.26
C VAL A 228 10.14 -0.79 -0.81
N GLU A 229 11.45 -0.57 -0.67
CA GLU A 229 11.99 0.76 -0.50
C GLU A 229 12.19 1.42 -1.87
N VAL A 230 11.58 2.58 -2.04
CA VAL A 230 11.68 3.35 -3.29
C VAL A 230 12.46 4.62 -3.00
N PRO A 231 13.70 4.75 -3.50
CA PRO A 231 14.50 5.94 -3.25
C PRO A 231 13.84 7.19 -3.83
N GLN A 232 13.63 8.18 -2.97
CA GLN A 232 13.19 9.50 -3.41
C GLN A 232 14.39 10.24 -4.04
N PRO A 233 14.19 11.01 -5.13
CA PRO A 233 12.92 11.33 -5.79
C PRO A 233 12.60 10.42 -7.00
N LEU A 234 13.18 9.22 -7.09
CA LEU A 234 13.15 8.37 -8.29
C LEU A 234 11.78 7.74 -8.57
N GLY A 235 10.96 7.54 -7.54
CA GLY A 235 9.62 6.98 -7.67
C GLY A 235 8.83 7.07 -6.37
N LEU A 236 7.64 6.50 -6.38
CA LEU A 236 6.70 6.55 -5.27
C LEU A 236 5.84 5.28 -5.22
N LEU A 237 5.58 4.75 -4.02
CA LEU A 237 4.54 3.74 -3.81
C LEU A 237 3.16 4.36 -4.07
N GLN A 238 2.46 3.87 -5.08
CA GLN A 238 1.13 4.36 -5.44
C GLN A 238 0.31 3.21 -6.01
N ASN A 239 -0.92 3.03 -5.50
CA ASN A 239 -1.81 1.96 -5.93
C ASN A 239 -2.12 2.08 -7.43
N LEU A 240 -2.20 0.94 -8.13
CA LEU A 240 -2.47 0.87 -9.56
C LEU A 240 -3.65 1.75 -10.04
N PRO A 241 -4.84 1.74 -9.39
CA PRO A 241 -5.95 2.58 -9.84
C PRO A 241 -5.63 4.08 -9.80
N SER A 242 -4.82 4.51 -8.83
CA SER A 242 -4.39 5.92 -8.74
C SER A 242 -3.40 6.30 -9.83
N ILE A 243 -2.58 5.35 -10.33
CA ILE A 243 -1.69 5.57 -11.48
C ILE A 243 -2.52 5.64 -12.77
N VAL A 244 -3.44 4.69 -12.96
CA VAL A 244 -4.37 4.66 -14.11
C VAL A 244 -5.16 5.96 -14.21
N CYS A 245 -5.62 6.50 -13.09
CA CYS A 245 -6.41 7.72 -13.06
C CYS A 245 -5.70 8.91 -13.76
N SER A 246 -4.39 9.10 -13.55
CA SER A 246 -3.65 10.19 -14.21
C SER A 246 -3.46 9.94 -15.71
N HIS A 247 -3.32 8.69 -16.14
CA HIS A 247 -3.23 8.32 -17.56
C HIS A 247 -4.57 8.51 -18.28
N VAL A 248 -5.68 8.22 -17.60
CA VAL A 248 -7.04 8.45 -18.11
C VAL A 248 -7.31 9.94 -18.33
N VAL A 249 -6.77 10.82 -17.48
CA VAL A 249 -6.84 12.28 -17.67
C VAL A 249 -6.05 12.71 -18.91
N CYS A 250 -4.99 11.97 -19.26
CA CYS A 250 -4.16 12.18 -20.46
C CYS A 250 -3.73 13.66 -20.66
N PRO A 251 -3.13 14.32 -19.64
CA PRO A 251 -2.77 15.72 -19.78
C PRO A 251 -1.60 15.88 -20.75
N ARG A 252 -1.67 16.88 -21.62
CA ARG A 252 -0.63 17.14 -22.62
C ARG A 252 0.33 18.23 -22.13
N PRO A 253 1.60 18.22 -22.57
CA PRO A 253 2.51 19.32 -22.37
C PRO A 253 1.87 20.68 -22.72
N GLY A 254 1.88 21.62 -21.77
CA GLY A 254 1.30 22.96 -21.94
C GLY A 254 -0.17 23.10 -21.54
N ASP A 255 -0.88 22.02 -21.21
CA ASP A 255 -2.26 22.10 -20.73
C ASP A 255 -2.37 22.85 -19.39
N LYS A 256 -3.59 23.31 -19.07
CA LYS A 256 -3.93 23.87 -17.76
C LYS A 256 -4.80 22.86 -17.01
N VAL A 257 -4.30 22.35 -15.89
CA VAL A 257 -4.93 21.29 -15.10
C VAL A 257 -5.21 21.80 -13.69
N ILE A 258 -6.35 21.40 -13.12
CA ILE A 258 -6.70 21.67 -11.72
C ILE A 258 -6.96 20.34 -11.00
N ASP A 259 -6.27 20.14 -9.88
CA ASP A 259 -6.50 19.05 -8.93
C ASP A 259 -7.15 19.65 -7.68
N LEU A 260 -8.45 19.42 -7.52
CA LEU A 260 -9.28 20.06 -6.48
C LEU A 260 -9.03 19.48 -5.09
N CYS A 261 -8.45 18.28 -4.99
CA CYS A 261 -8.19 17.60 -3.72
C CYS A 261 -6.81 16.96 -3.80
N ALA A 262 -5.80 17.84 -3.83
CA ALA A 262 -4.47 17.44 -4.22
C ALA A 262 -3.74 16.69 -3.11
N ALA A 263 -3.99 17.01 -1.83
CA ALA A 263 -3.27 16.41 -0.71
C ALA A 263 -3.37 14.86 -0.72
N PRO A 264 -2.24 14.12 -0.57
CA PRO A 264 -0.87 14.58 -0.30
C PRO A 264 -0.03 14.94 -1.55
N GLY A 265 -0.57 14.83 -2.77
CA GLY A 265 0.05 15.33 -4.01
C GLY A 265 0.45 14.23 -5.00
N HIS A 266 0.06 12.97 -4.76
CA HIS A 266 0.55 11.84 -5.55
C HIS A 266 0.05 11.85 -7.00
N LYS A 267 -1.22 12.20 -7.23
CA LYS A 267 -1.80 12.32 -8.58
C LYS A 267 -1.37 13.64 -9.22
N THR A 268 -1.38 14.73 -8.45
CA THR A 268 -0.88 16.04 -8.83
C THR A 268 0.53 15.98 -9.44
N THR A 269 1.48 15.34 -8.73
CA THR A 269 2.87 15.18 -9.21
C THR A 269 2.97 14.22 -10.39
N HIS A 270 2.05 13.26 -10.51
CA HIS A 270 1.98 12.38 -11.67
C HIS A 270 1.50 13.12 -12.91
N LEU A 271 0.44 13.93 -12.81
CA LEU A 271 -0.05 14.79 -13.88
C LEU A 271 1.06 15.76 -14.35
N ALA A 272 1.78 16.38 -13.42
CA ALA A 272 2.94 17.22 -13.75
C ALA A 272 4.02 16.46 -14.53
N ALA A 273 4.32 15.21 -14.13
CA ALA A 273 5.30 14.37 -14.82
C ALA A 273 4.82 13.99 -16.24
N LEU A 274 3.54 13.64 -16.42
CA LEU A 274 2.95 13.35 -17.73
C LEU A 274 2.96 14.56 -18.67
N MET A 275 2.79 15.77 -18.13
CA MET A 275 2.89 17.03 -18.86
C MET A 275 4.36 17.43 -19.16
N GLY A 276 5.35 16.59 -18.81
CA GLY A 276 6.76 16.93 -18.98
C GLY A 276 7.18 18.15 -18.16
N ASN A 277 6.49 18.44 -17.06
CA ASN A 277 6.63 19.63 -16.24
C ASN A 277 6.45 20.95 -17.04
N THR A 278 5.54 20.96 -18.03
CA THR A 278 5.20 22.13 -18.85
C THR A 278 3.69 22.43 -18.79
N GLY A 279 3.30 23.70 -18.74
CA GLY A 279 1.90 24.12 -18.61
C GLY A 279 1.60 24.72 -17.24
N VAL A 280 0.35 24.64 -16.81
CA VAL A 280 -0.09 25.15 -15.49
C VAL A 280 -0.85 24.06 -14.75
N LEU A 281 -0.43 23.76 -13.53
CA LEU A 281 -1.12 22.83 -12.66
C LEU A 281 -1.47 23.54 -11.35
N VAL A 282 -2.76 23.64 -11.04
CA VAL A 282 -3.27 24.21 -9.78
C VAL A 282 -3.69 23.06 -8.87
N ALA A 283 -3.17 23.04 -7.65
CA ALA A 283 -3.42 22.02 -6.64
C ALA A 283 -4.08 22.69 -5.42
N LEU A 284 -5.24 22.20 -5.00
CA LEU A 284 -6.01 22.72 -3.86
C LEU A 284 -6.02 21.75 -2.68
#